data_AF-A0A8T3UFA5-F1
#
_entry.id   AF-A0A8T3UFA5-F1
#
_cell.length_a   1.000
_cell.length_b   1.000
_cell.length_c   1.000
_cell.angle_alpha   90.00
_cell.angle_beta   90.00
_cell.angle_gamma   90.00
#
_symmetry.space_group_name_H-M   'P 1'
#
loop_
_entity.id
_entity.type
_entity.pdbx_description
1 polymer ?
#
loop_
_entity_poly.entity_id
_entity_poly.type
_entity_poly.pdbx_seq_one_letter_code
_entity_poly.pdbx_strand_id
1 'polypeptide(L)'
;MKEKKILRNILIVLAVILTIAFVRQLFKENIGINIKELSSVLDKTGTKLLKVERSKEKEYRVDIYLKFGQQPSEDESSNKEYFEYLMTLINPILKKKSFRLIDKDKNMIIRGKFNANGIIKYIVNNDVNYFANIASLENIGNLPKESDLINPVIKSPELIDLLNNDWNRNTSKTIGKITRSVKNVDYYDNNGYRIKMIDGKVAAIIFNKSYNKEVFEGIYPGIPENDFKYRTLNTSSNDISIQGFDSQKYTAFYYNQEIFVTRKKDYDEIKNKEFEKAVNQLLNNKDYNQFYKKVIEIYPDFYIKRVQSDSMYISFPLEGFEIKYNYQSPDWGEKETGIYIYSNYKGKVYLNKTLQDIVKENKIKTDQIKLTPVNSNEVLIYDMQEI
;
A
#
# COMPACT_ATOMS: atom_id res chain seq x y z
N MET A 1 -24.56 -21.90 70.83
CA MET A 1 -25.52 -21.15 69.95
C MET A 1 -24.84 -20.34 68.83
N LYS A 2 -23.63 -19.78 69.05
CA LYS A 2 -22.82 -19.10 68.00
C LYS A 2 -22.37 -20.03 66.87
N GLU A 3 -21.87 -21.23 67.17
CA GLU A 3 -21.37 -22.18 66.15
C GLU A 3 -22.46 -22.66 65.17
N LYS A 4 -23.67 -22.96 65.67
CA LYS A 4 -24.82 -23.32 64.81
C LYS A 4 -25.24 -22.17 63.87
N LYS A 5 -25.06 -20.90 64.27
CA LYS A 5 -25.33 -19.73 63.40
C LYS A 5 -24.25 -19.55 62.33
N ILE A 6 -22.98 -19.83 62.67
CA ILE A 6 -21.86 -19.77 61.72
C ILE A 6 -22.01 -20.86 60.65
N LEU A 7 -22.30 -22.10 61.05
CA LEU A 7 -22.52 -23.22 60.13
C LEU A 7 -23.71 -22.98 59.19
N ARG A 8 -24.80 -22.41 59.71
CA ARG A 8 -25.98 -22.02 58.90
C ARG A 8 -25.62 -20.97 57.85
N ASN A 9 -24.84 -19.97 58.22
CA ASN A 9 -24.44 -18.91 57.28
C ASN A 9 -23.50 -19.45 56.19
N ILE A 10 -22.58 -20.37 56.52
CA ILE A 10 -21.73 -21.05 55.53
C ILE A 10 -22.57 -21.87 54.55
N LEU A 11 -23.57 -22.63 55.04
CA LEU A 11 -24.47 -23.41 54.20
C LEU A 11 -25.30 -22.54 53.24
N ILE A 12 -25.75 -21.37 53.70
CA ILE A 12 -26.48 -20.41 52.85
C ILE A 12 -25.57 -19.87 51.74
N VAL A 13 -24.32 -19.50 52.07
CA VAL A 13 -23.35 -19.01 51.08
C VAL A 13 -23.01 -20.10 50.06
N LEU A 14 -22.78 -21.33 50.51
CA LEU A 14 -22.53 -22.49 49.64
C LEU A 14 -23.73 -22.79 48.73
N ALA A 15 -24.95 -22.73 49.27
CA ALA A 15 -26.17 -22.87 48.49
C ALA A 15 -26.24 -21.80 47.42
N VAL A 16 -26.04 -20.52 47.74
CA VAL A 16 -26.05 -19.41 46.76
C VAL A 16 -24.98 -19.61 45.67
N ILE A 17 -23.77 -20.03 46.02
CA ILE A 17 -22.71 -20.32 45.04
C ILE A 17 -23.13 -21.48 44.11
N LEU A 18 -23.70 -22.55 44.66
CA LEU A 18 -24.21 -23.68 43.89
C LEU A 18 -25.38 -23.27 42.99
N THR A 19 -26.30 -22.44 43.47
CA THR A 19 -27.41 -21.93 42.65
C THR A 19 -26.89 -21.07 41.51
N ILE A 20 -25.90 -20.19 41.74
CA ILE A 20 -25.28 -19.38 40.69
C ILE A 20 -24.56 -20.27 39.66
N ALA A 21 -23.84 -21.30 40.11
CA ALA A 21 -23.17 -22.24 39.22
C ALA A 21 -24.17 -23.06 38.38
N PHE A 22 -25.26 -23.51 39.00
CA PHE A 22 -26.33 -24.28 38.35
C PHE A 22 -27.12 -23.43 37.36
N VAL A 23 -27.46 -22.19 37.73
CA VAL A 23 -28.07 -21.19 36.85
C VAL A 23 -27.15 -20.92 35.64
N ARG A 24 -25.85 -20.70 35.86
CA ARG A 24 -24.88 -20.55 34.75
C ARG A 24 -24.82 -21.77 33.83
N GLN A 25 -25.01 -22.97 34.37
CA GLN A 25 -25.03 -24.21 33.60
C GLN A 25 -26.32 -24.38 32.79
N LEU A 26 -27.48 -24.00 33.36
CA LEU A 26 -28.78 -24.01 32.67
C LEU A 26 -28.86 -22.96 31.55
N PHE A 27 -28.22 -21.81 31.73
CA PHE A 27 -28.11 -20.76 30.71
C PHE A 27 -26.91 -20.92 29.79
N LYS A 28 -26.25 -22.08 29.77
CA LYS A 28 -25.16 -22.36 28.82
C LYS A 28 -25.75 -22.50 27.42
N GLU A 29 -25.86 -21.38 26.73
CA GLU A 29 -26.44 -21.32 25.39
C GLU A 29 -25.71 -22.27 24.43
N ASN A 30 -26.49 -23.13 23.76
CA ASN A 30 -25.94 -23.97 22.71
C ASN A 30 -25.72 -23.13 21.44
N ILE A 31 -24.46 -22.71 21.24
CA ILE A 31 -24.03 -21.94 20.06
C ILE A 31 -23.86 -22.88 18.83
N GLY A 32 -23.96 -24.20 19.02
CA GLY A 32 -23.84 -25.21 17.97
C GLY A 32 -22.45 -25.26 17.35
N ILE A 33 -21.42 -25.05 18.17
CA ILE A 33 -19.99 -25.13 17.84
C ILE A 33 -19.33 -26.08 18.84
N ASN A 34 -18.47 -26.97 18.35
CA ASN A 34 -17.68 -27.84 19.21
C ASN A 34 -16.50 -27.05 19.81
N ILE A 35 -16.67 -26.53 21.03
CA ILE A 35 -15.67 -25.67 21.69
C ILE A 35 -14.35 -26.41 21.95
N LYS A 36 -14.39 -27.71 22.29
CA LYS A 36 -13.18 -28.49 22.56
C LYS A 36 -12.34 -28.65 21.30
N GLU A 37 -12.99 -28.99 20.19
CA GLU A 37 -12.36 -29.11 18.87
C GLU A 37 -11.85 -27.75 18.39
N LEU A 38 -12.63 -26.68 18.55
CA LEU A 38 -12.20 -25.33 18.21
C LEU A 38 -10.94 -24.92 18.98
N SER A 39 -10.90 -25.16 20.30
CA SER A 39 -9.72 -24.88 21.12
C SER A 39 -8.51 -25.66 20.62
N SER A 40 -8.66 -26.98 20.44
CA SER A 40 -7.56 -27.84 19.99
C SER A 40 -7.02 -27.45 18.60
N VAL A 41 -7.88 -26.99 17.69
CA VAL A 41 -7.46 -26.52 16.37
C VAL A 41 -6.77 -25.16 16.43
N LEU A 42 -7.27 -24.23 17.26
CA LEU A 42 -6.63 -22.92 17.46
C LEU A 42 -5.25 -23.06 18.13
N ASP A 43 -5.09 -23.99 19.07
CA ASP A 43 -3.81 -24.22 19.76
C ASP A 43 -2.69 -24.65 18.78
N LYS A 44 -3.02 -25.28 17.64
CA LYS A 44 -2.04 -25.68 16.60
C LYS A 44 -1.31 -24.49 15.95
N THR A 45 -1.93 -23.31 15.96
CA THR A 45 -1.33 -22.08 15.43
C THR A 45 -0.82 -21.17 16.55
N GLY A 46 -0.76 -21.66 17.79
CA GLY A 46 -0.46 -20.84 18.96
C GLY A 46 -1.58 -19.85 19.32
N THR A 47 -2.77 -19.97 18.72
CA THR A 47 -3.93 -19.13 19.07
C THR A 47 -4.65 -19.69 20.27
N LYS A 48 -4.79 -18.90 21.33
CA LYS A 48 -5.48 -19.32 22.55
C LYS A 48 -6.94 -18.92 22.53
N LEU A 49 -7.85 -19.88 22.62
CA LEU A 49 -9.29 -19.60 22.78
C LEU A 49 -9.58 -19.04 24.18
N LEU A 50 -10.36 -17.95 24.26
CA LEU A 50 -10.80 -17.35 25.52
C LEU A 50 -12.29 -17.60 25.77
N LYS A 51 -13.14 -17.33 24.78
CA LYS A 51 -14.60 -17.41 24.91
C LYS A 51 -15.28 -17.53 23.55
N VAL A 52 -16.41 -18.23 23.49
CA VAL A 52 -17.32 -18.23 22.35
C VAL A 52 -18.70 -17.83 22.81
N GLU A 53 -19.38 -16.94 22.08
CA GLU A 53 -20.77 -16.54 22.34
C GLU A 53 -21.52 -16.24 21.04
N ARG A 54 -22.85 -16.08 21.12
CA ARG A 54 -23.61 -15.53 19.99
C ARG A 54 -23.22 -14.09 19.75
N SER A 55 -23.02 -13.75 18.49
CA SER A 55 -22.68 -12.37 18.12
C SER A 55 -23.85 -11.43 18.40
N LYS A 56 -23.51 -10.24 18.93
CA LYS A 56 -24.45 -9.12 19.09
C LYS A 56 -24.58 -8.27 17.82
N GLU A 57 -23.67 -8.44 16.85
CA GLU A 57 -23.69 -7.74 15.56
C GLU A 57 -24.57 -8.50 14.58
N LYS A 58 -25.59 -7.83 14.02
CA LYS A 58 -26.69 -8.44 13.23
C LYS A 58 -26.23 -9.37 12.10
N GLU A 59 -25.08 -9.09 11.48
CA GLU A 59 -24.58 -9.82 10.31
C GLU A 59 -23.73 -11.06 10.65
N TYR A 60 -23.36 -11.21 11.92
CA TYR A 60 -22.50 -12.29 12.39
C TYR A 60 -23.27 -13.18 13.35
N ARG A 61 -23.03 -14.49 13.29
CA ARG A 61 -23.71 -15.46 14.15
C ARG A 61 -22.94 -15.75 15.43
N VAL A 62 -21.61 -15.63 15.39
CA VAL A 62 -20.73 -16.10 16.46
C VAL A 62 -19.61 -15.11 16.73
N ASP A 63 -19.34 -14.85 17.99
CA ASP A 63 -18.14 -14.18 18.48
C ASP A 63 -17.19 -15.19 19.09
N ILE A 64 -15.93 -15.12 18.70
CA ILE A 64 -14.85 -15.98 19.17
C ILE A 64 -13.76 -15.04 19.71
N TYR A 65 -13.72 -14.90 21.03
CA TYR A 65 -12.66 -14.17 21.70
C TYR A 65 -11.46 -15.08 21.88
N LEU A 66 -10.30 -14.59 21.46
CA LEU A 66 -9.07 -15.35 21.42
C LEU A 66 -7.85 -14.44 21.64
N LYS A 67 -6.68 -15.04 21.78
CA LYS A 67 -5.39 -14.36 21.61
C LYS A 67 -4.67 -14.99 20.43
N PHE A 68 -4.42 -14.23 19.36
CA PHE A 68 -3.70 -14.74 18.21
C PHE A 68 -2.25 -15.08 18.58
N GLY A 69 -1.70 -16.16 18.02
CA GLY A 69 -0.30 -16.55 18.17
C GLY A 69 0.70 -15.61 17.50
N GLN A 70 0.30 -14.94 16.40
CA GLN A 70 1.15 -13.97 15.69
C GLN A 70 0.56 -12.55 15.71
N GLN A 71 1.43 -11.55 15.55
CA GLN A 71 1.05 -10.16 15.29
C GLN A 71 0.60 -9.97 13.84
N PRO A 72 -0.20 -8.93 13.52
CA PRO A 72 -0.61 -8.64 12.15
C PRO A 72 0.56 -8.41 11.18
N SER A 73 1.66 -7.86 11.67
CA SER A 73 2.94 -7.69 10.98
C SER A 73 4.09 -8.03 11.91
N GLU A 74 5.22 -8.42 11.31
CA GLU A 74 6.51 -8.60 11.95
C GLU A 74 7.60 -8.28 10.90
N ASP A 75 8.65 -7.55 11.30
CA ASP A 75 9.77 -7.15 10.43
C ASP A 75 9.35 -6.58 9.07
N GLU A 76 8.41 -5.61 9.07
CA GLU A 76 7.90 -4.92 7.87
C GLU A 76 7.12 -5.83 6.88
N SER A 77 6.87 -7.07 7.30
CA SER A 77 6.14 -8.08 6.53
C SER A 77 4.76 -8.36 7.14
N SER A 78 3.80 -8.59 6.25
CA SER A 78 2.42 -8.89 6.65
C SER A 78 2.27 -10.36 7.00
N ASN A 79 1.78 -10.68 8.19
CA ASN A 79 1.48 -12.07 8.60
C ASN A 79 0.12 -12.56 8.07
N LYS A 80 -0.33 -12.05 6.92
CA LYS A 80 -1.63 -12.37 6.29
C LYS A 80 -1.89 -13.88 6.21
N GLU A 81 -0.89 -14.64 5.77
CA GLU A 81 -0.98 -16.08 5.55
C GLU A 81 -1.36 -16.83 6.83
N TYR A 82 -0.80 -16.43 7.98
CA TYR A 82 -1.13 -17.00 9.27
C TYR A 82 -2.62 -16.84 9.60
N PHE A 83 -3.19 -15.65 9.39
CA PHE A 83 -4.61 -15.39 9.69
C PHE A 83 -5.53 -16.10 8.71
N GLU A 84 -5.17 -16.17 7.43
CA GLU A 84 -5.95 -16.89 6.42
C GLU A 84 -5.93 -18.40 6.65
N TYR A 85 -4.78 -18.95 7.03
CA TYR A 85 -4.64 -20.34 7.43
C TYR A 85 -5.49 -20.65 8.66
N LEU A 86 -5.43 -19.81 9.70
CA LEU A 86 -6.26 -19.94 10.90
C LEU A 86 -7.76 -19.97 10.56
N MET A 87 -8.24 -19.05 9.72
CA MET A 87 -9.64 -18.99 9.31
C MET A 87 -10.06 -20.23 8.51
N THR A 88 -9.17 -20.75 7.67
CA THR A 88 -9.39 -21.99 6.91
C THR A 88 -9.52 -23.20 7.85
N LEU A 89 -8.68 -23.28 8.88
CA LEU A 89 -8.69 -24.37 9.85
C LEU A 89 -9.98 -24.42 10.69
N ILE A 90 -10.50 -23.27 11.11
CA ILE A 90 -11.69 -23.23 11.97
C ILE A 90 -13.00 -23.38 11.19
N ASN A 91 -12.99 -23.11 9.88
CA ASN A 91 -14.19 -23.12 9.03
C ASN A 91 -15.06 -24.40 9.16
N PRO A 92 -14.51 -25.63 9.06
CA PRO A 92 -15.29 -26.85 9.22
C PRO A 92 -16.05 -26.91 10.56
N ILE A 93 -15.42 -26.42 11.62
CA ILE A 93 -15.97 -26.41 12.99
C ILE A 93 -17.10 -25.37 13.12
N LEU A 94 -16.95 -24.23 12.44
CA LEU A 94 -17.94 -23.16 12.40
C LEU A 94 -19.15 -23.50 11.52
N LYS A 95 -19.09 -24.57 10.72
CA LYS A 95 -20.18 -25.03 9.85
C LYS A 95 -20.74 -23.90 8.98
N LYS A 96 -19.84 -23.11 8.38
CA LYS A 96 -20.17 -21.96 7.52
C LYS A 96 -20.96 -20.82 8.21
N LYS A 97 -20.99 -20.75 9.55
CA LYS A 97 -21.58 -19.61 10.27
C LYS A 97 -20.72 -18.37 10.11
N SER A 98 -21.31 -17.21 9.79
CA SER A 98 -20.59 -15.94 9.84
C SER A 98 -20.07 -15.67 11.26
N PHE A 99 -18.83 -15.20 11.37
CA PHE A 99 -18.11 -15.15 12.64
C PHE A 99 -17.33 -13.86 12.82
N ARG A 100 -17.00 -13.54 14.08
CA ARG A 100 -16.02 -12.52 14.46
C ARG A 100 -14.94 -13.16 15.33
N LEU A 101 -13.69 -13.07 14.92
CA LEU A 101 -12.53 -13.36 15.76
C LEU A 101 -12.11 -12.05 16.44
N ILE A 102 -12.01 -12.05 17.76
CA ILE A 102 -11.80 -10.84 18.56
C ILE A 102 -10.59 -11.04 19.46
N ASP A 103 -9.50 -10.33 19.17
CA ASP A 103 -8.33 -10.19 20.03
C ASP A 103 -8.28 -8.76 20.57
N LYS A 104 -8.56 -8.61 21.86
CA LYS A 104 -8.59 -7.29 22.53
C LYS A 104 -7.19 -6.73 22.75
N ASP A 105 -6.20 -7.60 22.98
CA ASP A 105 -4.84 -7.18 23.28
C ASP A 105 -4.19 -6.59 22.02
N LYS A 106 -4.50 -7.16 20.85
CA LYS A 106 -4.05 -6.66 19.54
C LYS A 106 -4.99 -5.61 18.92
N ASN A 107 -6.06 -5.22 19.61
CA ASN A 107 -7.11 -4.35 19.08
C ASN A 107 -7.59 -4.78 17.67
N MET A 108 -7.84 -6.08 17.50
CA MET A 108 -8.07 -6.70 16.20
C MET A 108 -9.39 -7.49 16.18
N ILE A 109 -10.21 -7.20 15.18
CA ILE A 109 -11.47 -7.91 14.91
C ILE A 109 -11.50 -8.38 13.47
N ILE A 110 -11.42 -9.70 13.26
CA ILE A 110 -11.60 -10.32 11.94
C ILE A 110 -13.06 -10.75 11.80
N ARG A 111 -13.75 -10.19 10.80
CA ARG A 111 -15.13 -10.49 10.46
C ARG A 111 -15.16 -11.40 9.25
N GLY A 112 -15.58 -12.65 9.41
CA GLY A 112 -15.61 -13.65 8.34
C GLY A 112 -17.04 -14.02 7.91
N LYS A 113 -17.24 -14.13 6.59
CA LYS A 113 -18.46 -14.64 5.96
C LYS A 113 -18.11 -15.65 4.88
N PHE A 114 -19.02 -16.57 4.60
CA PHE A 114 -18.87 -17.52 3.51
C PHE A 114 -19.60 -17.01 2.28
N ASN A 115 -18.95 -17.05 1.12
CA ASN A 115 -19.63 -16.84 -0.15
C ASN A 115 -20.42 -18.10 -0.56
N ALA A 116 -21.19 -18.01 -1.65
CA ALA A 116 -22.01 -19.12 -2.15
C ALA A 116 -21.19 -20.39 -2.46
N ASN A 117 -19.91 -20.23 -2.81
CA ASN A 117 -18.98 -21.31 -3.13
C ASN A 117 -18.26 -21.87 -1.89
N GLY A 118 -18.56 -21.35 -0.68
CA GLY A 118 -17.96 -21.80 0.57
C GLY A 118 -16.57 -21.21 0.88
N ILE A 119 -16.10 -20.23 0.10
CA ILE A 119 -14.85 -19.50 0.34
C ILE A 119 -15.11 -18.40 1.38
N ILE A 120 -14.15 -18.19 2.29
CA ILE A 120 -14.21 -17.15 3.31
C ILE A 120 -13.90 -15.80 2.67
N LYS A 121 -14.84 -14.85 2.75
CA LYS A 121 -14.57 -13.42 2.62
C LYS A 121 -14.42 -12.84 4.02
N TYR A 122 -13.38 -12.08 4.27
CA TYR A 122 -13.15 -11.47 5.58
C TYR A 122 -12.79 -10.00 5.49
N ILE A 123 -13.00 -9.29 6.60
CA ILE A 123 -12.64 -7.88 6.79
C ILE A 123 -11.99 -7.77 8.17
N VAL A 124 -10.87 -7.07 8.28
CA VAL A 124 -10.19 -6.89 9.57
C VAL A 124 -10.33 -5.44 10.00
N ASN A 125 -10.83 -5.19 11.22
CA ASN A 125 -11.01 -3.82 11.74
C ASN A 125 -11.82 -2.86 10.84
N ASN A 126 -12.76 -3.42 10.08
CA ASN A 126 -13.55 -2.75 9.04
C ASN A 126 -12.73 -2.25 7.83
N ASP A 127 -11.56 -2.84 7.61
CA ASP A 127 -10.67 -2.62 6.48
C ASP A 127 -10.52 -3.94 5.69
N VAL A 128 -10.90 -3.92 4.42
CA VAL A 128 -10.80 -5.07 3.49
C VAL A 128 -9.37 -5.31 3.02
N ASN A 129 -8.54 -4.26 3.06
CA ASN A 129 -7.15 -4.27 2.62
C ASN A 129 -6.17 -4.24 3.80
N TYR A 130 -6.65 -4.52 5.03
CA TYR A 130 -5.91 -4.36 6.28
C TYR A 130 -4.45 -4.87 6.22
N PHE A 131 -4.27 -6.12 5.79
CA PHE A 131 -2.95 -6.75 5.71
C PHE A 131 -2.04 -6.15 4.63
N ALA A 132 -2.61 -5.66 3.53
CA ALA A 132 -1.87 -4.92 2.51
C ALA A 132 -1.50 -3.52 3.02
N ASN A 133 -2.39 -2.89 3.79
CA ASN A 133 -2.19 -1.55 4.33
C ASN A 133 -1.10 -1.51 5.41
N ILE A 134 -0.98 -2.52 6.28
CA ILE A 134 0.02 -2.52 7.36
C ILE A 134 1.44 -2.40 6.81
N ALA A 135 1.84 -3.28 5.89
CA ALA A 135 3.17 -3.25 5.30
C ALA A 135 3.44 -1.92 4.58
N SER A 136 2.45 -1.39 3.86
CA SER A 136 2.60 -0.07 3.22
C SER A 136 2.75 1.07 4.23
N LEU A 137 2.02 1.05 5.35
CA LEU A 137 2.06 2.09 6.38
C LEU A 137 3.41 2.10 7.11
N GLU A 138 3.94 0.93 7.47
CA GLU A 138 5.27 0.78 8.09
C GLU A 138 6.38 1.28 7.16
N ASN A 139 6.38 0.81 5.91
CA ASN A 139 7.38 1.21 4.92
C ASN A 139 7.33 2.71 4.56
N ILE A 140 6.14 3.31 4.48
CA ILE A 140 6.02 4.77 4.29
C ILE A 140 6.47 5.54 5.55
N GLY A 141 6.22 5.00 6.74
CA GLY A 141 6.70 5.57 8.00
C GLY A 141 8.23 5.63 8.10
N ASN A 142 8.93 4.72 7.44
CA ASN A 142 10.38 4.60 7.44
C ASN A 142 11.07 5.30 6.25
N LEU A 143 10.35 6.12 5.48
CA LEU A 143 10.93 6.82 4.32
C LEU A 143 12.07 7.78 4.73
N PRO A 144 13.08 7.95 3.86
CA PRO A 144 14.17 8.89 4.09
C PRO A 144 13.66 10.30 4.37
N LYS A 145 14.25 10.95 5.36
CA LYS A 145 13.96 12.34 5.71
C LYS A 145 14.67 13.28 4.74
N GLU A 146 14.32 14.56 4.78
CA GLU A 146 14.98 15.58 3.96
C GLU A 146 16.50 15.69 4.23
N SER A 147 16.94 15.30 5.44
CA SER A 147 18.36 15.15 5.79
C SER A 147 19.10 14.07 5.02
N ASP A 148 18.36 13.12 4.42
CA ASP A 148 18.89 11.93 3.77
C ASP A 148 18.97 12.11 2.24
N LEU A 149 18.64 13.31 1.74
CA LEU A 149 18.76 13.68 0.34
C LEU A 149 20.24 13.73 -0.09
N ILE A 150 20.52 13.15 -1.24
CA ILE A 150 21.87 13.07 -1.81
C ILE A 150 21.95 14.01 -3.02
N ASN A 151 22.94 14.90 -3.00
CA ASN A 151 23.19 15.85 -4.08
C ASN A 151 24.63 15.66 -4.60
N PRO A 152 24.90 14.59 -5.38
CA PRO A 152 26.23 14.37 -5.93
C PRO A 152 26.58 15.46 -6.95
N VAL A 153 27.89 15.67 -7.16
CA VAL A 153 28.36 16.54 -8.25
C VAL A 153 27.93 15.93 -9.59
N ILE A 154 27.11 16.69 -10.33
CA ILE A 154 26.65 16.31 -11.66
C ILE A 154 27.79 16.55 -12.66
N LYS A 155 28.08 15.57 -13.51
CA LYS A 155 29.13 15.63 -14.54
C LYS A 155 28.57 15.65 -15.95
N SER A 156 27.34 15.16 -16.16
CA SER A 156 26.67 15.24 -17.46
C SER A 156 26.28 16.68 -17.82
N PRO A 157 26.79 17.24 -18.94
CA PRO A 157 26.38 18.57 -19.40
C PRO A 157 24.90 18.60 -19.80
N GLU A 158 24.37 17.50 -20.33
CA GLU A 158 22.95 17.37 -20.71
C GLU A 158 22.04 17.50 -19.50
N LEU A 159 22.37 16.83 -18.39
CA LEU A 159 21.59 16.92 -17.16
C LEU A 159 21.68 18.31 -16.52
N ILE A 160 22.88 18.90 -16.49
CA ILE A 160 23.08 20.27 -15.96
C ILE A 160 22.21 21.27 -16.72
N ASP A 161 22.24 21.20 -18.05
CA ASP A 161 21.50 22.12 -18.91
C ASP A 161 19.98 21.92 -18.83
N LEU A 162 19.51 20.67 -18.72
CA LEU A 162 18.10 20.38 -18.44
C LEU A 162 17.65 20.95 -17.10
N LEU A 163 18.45 20.79 -16.04
CA LEU A 163 18.14 21.35 -14.72
C LEU A 163 18.11 22.88 -14.72
N ASN A 164 18.99 23.51 -15.49
CA ASN A 164 19.06 24.97 -15.59
C ASN A 164 17.95 25.57 -16.45
N ASN A 165 17.40 24.83 -17.42
CA ASN A 165 16.36 25.29 -18.33
C ASN A 165 14.97 24.70 -18.00
N ASP A 166 14.69 24.41 -16.73
CA ASP A 166 13.37 23.90 -16.29
C ASP A 166 12.89 22.69 -17.11
N TRP A 167 13.82 21.78 -17.40
CA TRP A 167 13.59 20.55 -18.14
C TRP A 167 12.97 20.75 -19.53
N ASN A 168 13.17 21.93 -20.11
CA ASN A 168 12.76 22.24 -21.47
C ASN A 168 13.90 21.91 -22.45
N ARG A 169 13.75 20.78 -23.15
CA ARG A 169 14.73 20.35 -24.15
C ARG A 169 14.85 21.30 -25.35
N ASN A 170 13.79 22.06 -25.68
CA ASN A 170 13.79 22.92 -26.87
C ASN A 170 14.68 24.15 -26.67
N THR A 171 14.94 24.52 -25.41
CA THR A 171 15.87 25.59 -25.03
C THR A 171 17.25 25.07 -24.63
N SER A 172 17.43 23.74 -24.58
CA SER A 172 18.71 23.13 -24.26
C SER A 172 19.71 23.32 -25.40
N LYS A 173 20.96 23.63 -25.02
CA LYS A 173 22.10 23.79 -25.93
C LYS A 173 22.95 22.52 -26.03
N THR A 174 22.76 21.59 -25.09
CA THR A 174 23.58 20.38 -24.94
C THR A 174 22.86 19.10 -25.39
N ILE A 175 21.52 19.11 -25.41
CA ILE A 175 20.74 18.01 -25.97
C ILE A 175 21.02 17.89 -27.47
N GLY A 176 21.29 16.65 -27.91
CA GLY A 176 21.65 16.30 -29.27
C GLY A 176 20.46 16.36 -30.23
N LYS A 177 20.65 15.79 -31.42
CA LYS A 177 19.57 15.64 -32.38
C LYS A 177 18.82 14.34 -32.13
N ILE A 178 17.49 14.41 -32.17
CA ILE A 178 16.63 13.23 -32.08
C ILE A 178 16.95 12.31 -33.27
N THR A 179 17.31 11.06 -32.98
CA THR A 179 17.54 10.02 -34.00
C THR A 179 16.22 9.36 -34.40
N ARG A 180 15.32 9.16 -33.43
CA ARG A 180 13.96 8.66 -33.65
C ARG A 180 13.05 9.00 -32.46
N SER A 181 11.75 8.99 -32.70
CA SER A 181 10.71 9.19 -31.69
C SER A 181 9.75 8.00 -31.70
N VAL A 182 9.41 7.49 -30.52
CA VAL A 182 8.38 6.45 -30.35
C VAL A 182 7.47 6.90 -29.20
N LYS A 183 6.23 7.25 -29.54
CA LYS A 183 5.25 7.80 -28.59
C LYS A 183 5.83 9.02 -27.86
N ASN A 184 5.93 8.97 -26.54
CA ASN A 184 6.47 10.01 -25.68
C ASN A 184 7.98 9.84 -25.37
N VAL A 185 8.68 8.97 -26.11
CA VAL A 185 10.11 8.73 -25.94
C VAL A 185 10.88 9.19 -27.17
N ASP A 186 11.82 10.10 -26.95
CA ASP A 186 12.76 10.55 -27.97
C ASP A 186 14.14 9.98 -27.72
N TYR A 187 14.71 9.41 -28.76
CA TYR A 187 15.99 8.72 -28.73
C TYR A 187 17.06 9.61 -29.34
N TYR A 188 18.23 9.59 -28.71
CA TYR A 188 19.43 10.28 -29.12
C TYR A 188 20.53 9.23 -29.20
N ASP A 189 20.34 8.23 -30.07
CA ASP A 189 21.14 7.01 -30.09
C ASP A 189 22.64 7.32 -30.31
N ASN A 190 22.94 8.33 -31.12
CA ASN A 190 24.31 8.82 -31.38
C ASN A 190 24.96 9.48 -30.14
N ASN A 191 24.17 9.85 -29.15
CA ASN A 191 24.61 10.51 -27.93
C ASN A 191 24.56 9.58 -26.71
N GLY A 192 23.97 8.38 -26.82
CA GLY A 192 23.91 7.42 -25.72
C GLY A 192 22.82 7.66 -24.67
N TYR A 193 21.78 8.41 -25.01
CA TYR A 193 20.64 8.59 -24.10
C TYR A 193 19.29 8.64 -24.83
N ARG A 194 18.23 8.50 -24.05
CA ARG A 194 16.84 8.75 -24.47
C ARG A 194 16.12 9.60 -23.43
N ILE A 195 15.06 10.27 -23.85
CA ILE A 195 14.28 11.19 -23.01
C ILE A 195 12.80 10.79 -23.07
N LYS A 196 12.18 10.70 -21.90
CA LYS A 196 10.73 10.56 -21.75
C LYS A 196 10.11 11.94 -21.54
N MET A 197 9.03 12.22 -22.26
CA MET A 197 8.33 13.50 -22.24
C MET A 197 6.98 13.38 -21.55
N ILE A 198 6.62 14.42 -20.79
CA ILE A 198 5.28 14.63 -20.24
C ILE A 198 4.96 16.12 -20.41
N ASP A 199 3.81 16.42 -21.03
CA ASP A 199 3.30 17.79 -21.21
C ASP A 199 4.35 18.77 -21.74
N GLY A 200 5.04 18.37 -22.82
CA GLY A 200 6.05 19.19 -23.49
C GLY A 200 7.37 19.38 -22.75
N LYS A 201 7.54 18.82 -21.54
CA LYS A 201 8.78 18.87 -20.76
C LYS A 201 9.41 17.48 -20.59
N VAL A 202 10.72 17.47 -20.35
CA VAL A 202 11.45 16.25 -20.01
C VAL A 202 10.98 15.75 -18.64
N ALA A 203 10.43 14.55 -18.61
CA ALA A 203 10.06 13.85 -17.39
C ALA A 203 11.21 12.98 -16.87
N ALA A 204 11.95 12.35 -17.78
CA ALA A 204 13.15 11.59 -17.46
C ALA A 204 14.17 11.65 -18.59
N ILE A 205 15.45 11.67 -18.24
CA ILE A 205 16.56 11.37 -19.14
C ILE A 205 17.17 10.02 -18.71
N ILE A 206 17.38 9.12 -19.67
CA ILE A 206 17.94 7.79 -19.45
C ILE A 206 19.24 7.66 -20.22
N PHE A 207 20.35 7.55 -19.48
CA PHE A 207 21.68 7.34 -20.04
C PHE A 207 21.97 5.84 -20.13
N ASN A 208 22.33 5.38 -21.32
CA ASN A 208 22.67 3.98 -21.58
C ASN A 208 24.20 3.81 -21.72
N LYS A 209 24.66 2.57 -21.88
CA LYS A 209 26.10 2.23 -21.98
C LYS A 209 26.86 2.92 -23.11
N SER A 210 26.17 3.41 -24.14
CA SER A 210 26.80 4.18 -25.21
C SER A 210 27.15 5.61 -24.77
N TYR A 211 26.60 6.10 -23.65
CA TYR A 211 27.03 7.33 -23.00
C TYR A 211 28.33 7.10 -22.22
N ASN A 212 29.45 7.40 -22.88
CA ASN A 212 30.80 7.10 -22.40
C ASN A 212 31.36 8.10 -21.38
N LYS A 213 30.49 8.81 -20.63
CA LYS A 213 30.87 9.82 -19.64
C LYS A 213 30.19 9.54 -18.31
N GLU A 214 30.74 10.15 -17.26
CA GLU A 214 30.07 10.20 -15.97
C GLU A 214 28.79 11.04 -16.02
N VAL A 215 27.72 10.52 -15.42
CA VAL A 215 26.49 11.29 -15.17
C VAL A 215 26.63 12.05 -13.86
N PHE A 216 27.11 11.36 -12.82
CA PHE A 216 27.49 11.91 -11.53
C PHE A 216 28.93 11.50 -11.22
N GLU A 217 29.58 12.19 -10.29
CA GLU A 217 30.96 11.87 -9.89
C GLU A 217 31.14 10.39 -9.48
N GLY A 218 31.95 9.67 -10.25
CA GLY A 218 32.20 8.24 -10.09
C GLY A 218 31.05 7.32 -10.49
N ILE A 219 30.03 7.82 -11.21
CA ILE A 219 28.85 7.05 -11.62
C ILE A 219 28.60 7.27 -13.12
N TYR A 220 28.70 6.18 -13.88
CA TYR A 220 28.50 6.14 -15.33
C TYR A 220 27.66 4.91 -15.72
N PRO A 221 26.92 4.95 -16.86
CA PRO A 221 26.17 3.79 -17.32
C PRO A 221 27.08 2.60 -17.60
N GLY A 222 26.70 1.40 -17.18
CA GLY A 222 27.55 0.21 -17.30
C GLY A 222 28.42 -0.12 -16.08
N ILE A 223 28.44 0.71 -15.03
CA ILE A 223 29.15 0.40 -13.78
C ILE A 223 28.61 -0.91 -13.14
N PRO A 224 29.40 -1.76 -12.48
CA PRO A 224 28.84 -2.91 -11.76
C PRO A 224 27.78 -2.49 -10.73
N GLU A 225 26.70 -3.27 -10.58
CA GLU A 225 25.59 -2.94 -9.66
C GLU A 225 26.02 -2.78 -8.20
N ASN A 226 27.06 -3.51 -7.79
CA ASN A 226 27.64 -3.41 -6.44
C ASN A 226 28.44 -2.13 -6.22
N ASP A 227 28.85 -1.45 -7.29
CA ASP A 227 29.64 -0.23 -7.23
C ASP A 227 28.75 1.02 -7.27
N PHE A 228 27.44 0.87 -7.51
CA PHE A 228 26.48 1.97 -7.38
C PHE A 228 26.28 2.30 -5.89
N LYS A 229 26.92 3.39 -5.46
CA LYS A 229 27.09 3.78 -4.04
C LYS A 229 25.86 4.37 -3.36
N TYR A 230 24.75 4.59 -4.07
CA TYR A 230 23.58 5.28 -3.53
C TYR A 230 22.34 4.38 -3.50
N ARG A 231 21.89 4.02 -2.29
CA ARG A 231 20.78 3.06 -2.08
C ARG A 231 19.79 3.57 -1.05
N THR A 232 19.34 4.80 -1.23
CA THR A 232 18.44 5.47 -0.26
C THR A 232 16.98 5.44 -0.66
N LEU A 233 16.65 5.07 -1.90
CA LEU A 233 15.27 4.91 -2.32
C LEU A 233 14.70 3.55 -1.93
N ASN A 234 13.46 3.56 -1.42
CA ASN A 234 12.64 2.37 -1.39
C ASN A 234 12.05 2.13 -2.80
N THR A 235 12.27 0.95 -3.36
CA THR A 235 11.90 0.62 -4.75
C THR A 235 10.99 -0.61 -4.77
N SER A 236 10.36 -0.90 -5.90
CA SER A 236 9.55 -2.12 -6.02
C SER A 236 10.37 -3.41 -6.02
N SER A 237 11.70 -3.31 -6.17
CA SER A 237 12.58 -4.45 -6.02
C SER A 237 12.99 -4.68 -4.57
N ASN A 238 12.82 -5.92 -4.13
CA ASN A 238 13.35 -6.41 -2.86
C ASN A 238 14.84 -6.81 -2.94
N ASP A 239 15.47 -6.69 -4.12
CA ASP A 239 16.89 -6.94 -4.36
C ASP A 239 17.62 -5.70 -4.90
N ILE A 240 18.94 -5.82 -5.15
CA ILE A 240 19.77 -4.71 -5.63
C ILE A 240 19.54 -4.35 -7.12
N SER A 241 18.54 -4.91 -7.80
CA SER A 241 18.32 -4.65 -9.23
C SER A 241 17.92 -3.21 -9.52
N ILE A 242 17.09 -2.62 -8.66
CA ILE A 242 16.74 -1.19 -8.74
C ILE A 242 17.34 -0.48 -7.54
N GLN A 243 18.30 0.40 -7.82
CA GLN A 243 18.94 1.24 -6.81
C GLN A 243 18.70 2.70 -7.13
N GLY A 244 18.90 3.59 -6.17
CA GLY A 244 18.73 5.00 -6.44
C GLY A 244 18.81 5.88 -5.22
N PHE A 245 18.71 7.18 -5.49
CA PHE A 245 18.67 8.21 -4.48
C PHE A 245 17.75 9.34 -4.87
N ASP A 246 17.30 10.03 -3.84
CA ASP A 246 16.52 11.24 -3.98
C ASP A 246 17.39 12.47 -3.74
N SER A 247 17.24 13.49 -4.59
CA SER A 247 17.90 14.79 -4.44
C SER A 247 16.86 15.89 -4.26
N GLN A 248 17.29 17.14 -4.09
CA GLN A 248 16.33 18.25 -4.01
C GLN A 248 15.54 18.47 -5.31
N LYS A 249 16.17 18.29 -6.48
CA LYS A 249 15.61 18.69 -7.79
C LYS A 249 15.20 17.53 -8.69
N TYR A 250 15.69 16.33 -8.42
CA TYR A 250 15.48 15.14 -9.24
C TYR A 250 15.52 13.87 -8.39
N THR A 251 15.03 12.78 -8.95
CA THR A 251 15.24 11.43 -8.40
C THR A 251 16.08 10.66 -9.40
N ALA A 252 17.08 9.90 -8.93
CA ALA A 252 17.95 9.12 -9.79
C ALA A 252 17.80 7.62 -9.48
N PHE A 253 17.69 6.81 -10.52
CA PHE A 253 17.64 5.35 -10.44
C PHE A 253 18.77 4.73 -11.26
N TYR A 254 19.21 3.57 -10.82
CA TYR A 254 20.10 2.68 -11.52
C TYR A 254 19.42 1.33 -11.71
N TYR A 255 19.27 0.93 -12.97
CA TYR A 255 18.60 -0.32 -13.34
C TYR A 255 19.08 -0.77 -14.71
N ASN A 256 19.28 -2.08 -14.91
CA ASN A 256 19.76 -2.64 -16.19
C ASN A 256 20.99 -1.94 -16.77
N GLN A 257 21.89 -1.51 -15.89
CA GLN A 257 23.10 -0.78 -16.25
C GLN A 257 22.87 0.58 -16.93
N GLU A 258 21.67 1.13 -16.78
CA GLU A 258 21.29 2.47 -17.21
C GLU A 258 21.08 3.39 -16.01
N ILE A 259 21.30 4.68 -16.22
CA ILE A 259 21.03 5.72 -15.21
C ILE A 259 19.82 6.53 -15.64
N PHE A 260 18.78 6.50 -14.82
CA PHE A 260 17.54 7.24 -15.03
C PHE A 260 17.56 8.45 -14.12
N VAL A 261 17.32 9.64 -14.66
CA VAL A 261 17.18 10.86 -13.86
C VAL A 261 15.83 11.48 -14.17
N THR A 262 14.94 11.46 -13.18
CA THR A 262 13.57 11.93 -13.30
C THR A 262 13.41 13.31 -12.68
N ARG A 263 12.59 14.14 -13.31
CA ARG A 263 12.25 15.46 -12.82
C ARG A 263 11.39 15.37 -11.56
N LYS A 264 11.55 16.32 -10.65
CA LYS A 264 10.56 16.61 -9.61
C LYS A 264 9.74 17.83 -9.98
N LYS A 265 8.44 17.78 -9.69
CA LYS A 265 7.58 18.97 -9.75
C LYS A 265 7.57 19.67 -8.40
N ASP A 266 7.48 20.98 -8.48
CA ASP A 266 7.16 21.80 -7.32
C ASP A 266 5.72 21.53 -6.87
N TYR A 267 5.51 21.59 -5.57
CA TYR A 267 4.20 21.38 -4.97
C TYR A 267 3.27 22.56 -5.28
N ASP A 268 2.08 22.26 -5.82
CA ASP A 268 1.02 23.24 -6.07
C ASP A 268 -0.14 23.04 -5.09
N GLU A 269 -0.25 23.95 -4.12
CA GLU A 269 -1.27 23.88 -3.06
C GLU A 269 -2.69 24.05 -3.60
N ILE A 270 -2.88 24.84 -4.65
CA ILE A 270 -4.21 25.09 -5.24
C ILE A 270 -4.70 23.81 -5.90
N LYS A 271 -3.85 23.19 -6.73
CA LYS A 271 -4.16 21.91 -7.37
C LYS A 271 -4.38 20.80 -6.35
N ASN A 272 -3.56 20.71 -5.31
CA ASN A 272 -3.74 19.70 -4.26
C ASN A 272 -5.09 19.85 -3.54
N LYS A 273 -5.53 21.08 -3.24
CA LYS A 273 -6.86 21.32 -2.64
C LYS A 273 -8.00 20.86 -3.56
N GLU A 274 -7.87 21.04 -4.86
CA GLU A 274 -8.87 20.56 -5.82
C GLU A 274 -8.85 19.03 -5.95
N PHE A 275 -7.67 18.43 -5.96
CA PHE A 275 -7.49 16.99 -5.97
C PHE A 275 -8.13 16.35 -4.74
N GLU A 276 -7.83 16.86 -3.54
CA GLU A 276 -8.40 16.36 -2.28
C GLU A 276 -9.94 16.42 -2.30
N LYS A 277 -10.53 17.50 -2.84
CA LYS A 277 -11.98 17.61 -3.04
C LYS A 277 -12.51 16.53 -3.97
N ALA A 278 -11.83 16.27 -5.10
CA ALA A 278 -12.21 15.22 -6.04
C ALA A 278 -12.12 13.83 -5.38
N VAL A 279 -11.08 13.57 -4.58
CA VAL A 279 -10.93 12.33 -3.82
C VAL A 279 -12.09 12.17 -2.83
N ASN A 280 -12.37 13.19 -2.02
CA ASN A 280 -13.47 13.14 -1.04
C ASN A 280 -14.84 12.92 -1.72
N GLN A 281 -15.06 13.45 -2.93
CA GLN A 281 -16.26 13.17 -3.73
C GLN A 281 -16.31 11.70 -4.18
N LEU A 282 -15.19 11.16 -4.69
CA LEU A 282 -15.07 9.75 -5.05
C LEU A 282 -15.37 8.84 -3.86
N LEU A 283 -14.87 9.18 -2.67
CA LEU A 283 -15.12 8.40 -1.44
C LEU A 283 -16.61 8.33 -1.08
N ASN A 284 -17.40 9.33 -1.48
CA ASN A 284 -18.83 9.39 -1.22
C ASN A 284 -19.65 8.68 -2.32
N ASN A 285 -19.38 8.97 -3.59
CA ASN A 285 -20.24 8.50 -4.70
C ASN A 285 -19.72 7.25 -5.43
N LYS A 286 -18.43 6.88 -5.22
CA LYS A 286 -17.72 5.79 -5.91
C LYS A 286 -17.70 5.92 -7.45
N ASP A 287 -17.90 7.13 -7.97
CA ASP A 287 -17.90 7.42 -9.41
C ASP A 287 -16.47 7.70 -9.92
N TYR A 288 -15.79 6.63 -10.34
CA TYR A 288 -14.47 6.73 -10.93
C TYR A 288 -14.46 7.51 -12.25
N ASN A 289 -15.56 7.52 -13.00
CA ASN A 289 -15.66 8.23 -14.28
C ASN A 289 -15.67 9.74 -14.09
N GLN A 290 -16.44 10.22 -13.12
CA GLN A 290 -16.43 11.63 -12.74
C GLN A 290 -15.07 12.02 -12.13
N PHE A 291 -14.52 11.16 -11.27
CA PHE A 291 -13.25 11.41 -10.60
C PHE A 291 -12.10 11.61 -11.58
N TYR A 292 -11.84 10.67 -12.50
CA TYR A 292 -10.68 10.80 -13.39
C TYR A 292 -10.80 12.02 -14.31
N LYS A 293 -12.01 12.35 -14.78
CA LYS A 293 -12.25 13.55 -15.61
C LYS A 293 -11.86 14.81 -14.86
N LYS A 294 -12.20 14.90 -13.57
CA LYS A 294 -11.78 16.02 -12.73
C LYS A 294 -10.27 16.03 -12.51
N VAL A 295 -9.66 14.87 -12.27
CA VAL A 295 -8.21 14.79 -12.04
C VAL A 295 -7.41 15.20 -13.27
N ILE A 296 -7.80 14.81 -14.49
CA ILE A 296 -7.09 15.24 -15.71
C ILE A 296 -7.25 16.74 -16.00
N GLU A 297 -8.30 17.39 -15.49
CA GLU A 297 -8.40 18.86 -15.55
C GLU A 297 -7.40 19.54 -14.61
N ILE A 298 -7.21 18.98 -13.41
CA ILE A 298 -6.29 19.51 -12.39
C ILE A 298 -4.83 19.28 -12.82
N TYR A 299 -4.55 18.06 -13.27
CA TYR A 299 -3.24 17.57 -13.69
C TYR A 299 -3.33 17.09 -15.16
N PRO A 300 -3.12 17.98 -16.14
CA PRO A 300 -3.13 17.58 -17.54
C PRO A 300 -1.91 16.73 -17.94
N ASP A 301 -0.88 16.69 -17.10
CA ASP A 301 0.43 16.10 -17.36
C ASP A 301 0.55 14.65 -16.87
N PHE A 302 -0.41 13.80 -17.24
CA PHE A 302 -0.33 12.35 -17.01
C PHE A 302 0.69 11.69 -17.96
N TYR A 303 1.30 10.59 -17.52
CA TYR A 303 2.25 9.81 -18.34
C TYR A 303 1.56 8.73 -19.16
N ILE A 304 0.57 8.06 -18.59
CA ILE A 304 -0.20 6.98 -19.23
C ILE A 304 -1.67 7.27 -19.04
N LYS A 305 -2.46 7.06 -20.10
CA LYS A 305 -3.92 7.08 -20.04
C LYS A 305 -4.50 5.96 -20.89
N ARG A 306 -5.00 4.92 -20.23
CA ARG A 306 -5.74 3.82 -20.82
C ARG A 306 -7.15 3.82 -20.26
N VAL A 307 -8.13 4.20 -21.07
CA VAL A 307 -9.54 4.23 -20.66
C VAL A 307 -10.35 3.41 -21.65
N GLN A 308 -10.97 2.35 -21.16
CA GLN A 308 -11.89 1.48 -21.90
C GLN A 308 -13.29 1.58 -21.28
N SER A 309 -14.27 0.90 -21.88
CA SER A 309 -15.66 0.93 -21.40
C SER A 309 -15.82 0.36 -19.99
N ASP A 310 -15.00 -0.62 -19.61
CA ASP A 310 -15.08 -1.32 -18.32
C ASP A 310 -13.81 -1.20 -17.48
N SER A 311 -12.71 -0.63 -17.98
CA SER A 311 -11.44 -0.55 -17.27
C SER A 311 -10.72 0.78 -17.48
N MET A 312 -9.87 1.16 -16.51
CA MET A 312 -9.13 2.41 -16.52
C MET A 312 -7.79 2.28 -15.81
N TYR A 313 -6.75 2.83 -16.41
CA TYR A 313 -5.45 3.05 -15.80
C TYR A 313 -4.89 4.40 -16.25
N ILE A 314 -4.64 5.29 -15.28
CA ILE A 314 -4.02 6.59 -15.52
C ILE A 314 -2.90 6.79 -14.50
N SER A 315 -1.70 7.14 -14.97
CA SER A 315 -0.51 7.30 -14.12
C SER A 315 0.00 8.74 -14.13
N PHE A 316 0.23 9.29 -12.94
CA PHE A 316 0.75 10.65 -12.69
C PHE A 316 2.06 10.56 -11.91
N PRO A 317 3.15 10.05 -12.51
CA PRO A 317 4.38 9.78 -11.78
C PRO A 317 4.99 11.01 -11.13
N LEU A 318 4.92 12.16 -11.78
CA LEU A 318 5.48 13.39 -11.23
C LEU A 318 4.67 13.95 -10.06
N GLU A 319 3.42 13.52 -9.89
CA GLU A 319 2.53 13.92 -8.80
C GLU A 319 2.47 12.90 -7.65
N GLY A 320 2.95 11.67 -7.86
CA GLY A 320 2.96 10.64 -6.81
C GLY A 320 1.71 9.77 -6.73
N PHE A 321 0.91 9.62 -7.80
CA PHE A 321 -0.28 8.77 -7.73
C PHE A 321 -0.71 8.12 -9.06
N GLU A 322 -1.55 7.09 -8.96
CA GLU A 322 -2.22 6.42 -10.07
C GLU A 322 -3.71 6.22 -9.80
N ILE A 323 -4.50 6.14 -10.87
CA ILE A 323 -5.93 5.81 -10.84
C ILE A 323 -6.12 4.49 -11.57
N LYS A 324 -6.68 3.49 -10.88
CA LYS A 324 -7.01 2.18 -11.44
C LYS A 324 -8.49 1.88 -11.21
N TYR A 325 -9.17 1.37 -12.23
CA TYR A 325 -10.54 0.85 -12.12
C TYR A 325 -10.66 -0.40 -12.96
N ASN A 326 -10.95 -1.54 -12.33
CA ASN A 326 -11.06 -2.85 -12.99
C ASN A 326 -9.85 -3.15 -13.91
N TYR A 327 -8.67 -2.62 -13.56
CA TYR A 327 -7.46 -2.72 -14.36
C TYR A 327 -6.73 -4.01 -14.03
N GLN A 328 -6.38 -4.80 -15.04
CA GLN A 328 -5.58 -5.99 -14.85
C GLN A 328 -4.17 -5.72 -15.41
N SER A 329 -3.17 -5.73 -14.53
CA SER A 329 -1.77 -5.63 -14.95
C SER A 329 -1.36 -6.90 -15.71
N PRO A 330 -0.49 -6.83 -16.74
CA PRO A 330 0.02 -8.01 -17.41
C PRO A 330 0.72 -9.00 -16.47
N ASP A 331 1.37 -8.47 -15.42
CA ASP A 331 2.17 -9.26 -14.50
C ASP A 331 1.33 -9.89 -13.39
N TRP A 332 0.15 -9.33 -13.10
CA TRP A 332 -0.70 -9.71 -11.95
C TRP A 332 -2.09 -10.14 -12.41
N GLY A 333 -2.51 -11.34 -12.01
CA GLY A 333 -3.79 -11.93 -12.43
C GLY A 333 -5.04 -11.28 -11.84
N GLU A 334 -4.91 -10.39 -10.85
CA GLU A 334 -6.04 -9.76 -10.16
C GLU A 334 -6.36 -8.37 -10.69
N LYS A 335 -7.66 -8.03 -10.68
CA LYS A 335 -8.17 -6.73 -11.10
C LYS A 335 -8.04 -5.70 -9.97
N GLU A 336 -7.43 -4.58 -10.31
CA GLU A 336 -7.13 -3.48 -9.42
C GLU A 336 -8.15 -2.35 -9.57
N THR A 337 -8.69 -1.90 -8.44
CA THR A 337 -9.51 -0.68 -8.34
C THR A 337 -9.03 0.15 -7.16
N GLY A 338 -8.93 1.47 -7.35
CA GLY A 338 -8.53 2.42 -6.32
C GLY A 338 -7.63 3.54 -6.86
N ILE A 339 -7.35 4.49 -5.99
CA ILE A 339 -6.29 5.49 -6.14
C ILE A 339 -5.08 4.97 -5.38
N TYR A 340 -3.97 4.80 -6.08
CA TYR A 340 -2.70 4.36 -5.52
C TYR A 340 -1.86 5.60 -5.25
N ILE A 341 -1.56 5.87 -3.98
CA ILE A 341 -0.77 7.02 -3.54
C ILE A 341 0.62 6.52 -3.17
N TYR A 342 1.63 7.05 -3.84
CA TYR A 342 3.02 6.62 -3.72
C TYR A 342 3.78 7.42 -2.67
N SER A 343 4.90 6.87 -2.20
CA SER A 343 5.76 7.47 -1.16
C SER A 343 6.18 8.91 -1.42
N ASN A 344 6.33 9.30 -2.68
CA ASN A 344 6.75 10.63 -3.13
C ASN A 344 5.57 11.61 -3.32
N TYR A 345 4.33 11.22 -3.03
CA TYR A 345 3.17 12.10 -3.08
C TYR A 345 3.31 13.24 -2.05
N LYS A 346 2.97 14.46 -2.48
CA LYS A 346 3.02 15.66 -1.62
C LYS A 346 1.62 16.26 -1.47
N GLY A 347 1.29 16.63 -0.24
CA GLY A 347 0.04 17.30 0.11
C GLY A 347 -1.00 16.38 0.75
N LYS A 348 -2.26 16.83 0.71
CA LYS A 348 -3.39 16.13 1.33
C LYS A 348 -4.00 15.14 0.35
N VAL A 349 -4.24 13.93 0.84
CA VAL A 349 -4.86 12.83 0.09
C VAL A 349 -6.39 12.91 0.22
N TYR A 350 -6.90 12.85 1.45
CA TYR A 350 -8.34 12.89 1.74
C TYR A 350 -8.58 13.38 3.17
N LEU A 351 -9.78 13.91 3.46
CA LEU A 351 -10.21 14.36 4.80
C LEU A 351 -9.16 15.20 5.56
N ASN A 352 -8.49 16.11 4.86
CA ASN A 352 -7.45 16.99 5.35
C ASN A 352 -6.21 16.27 5.90
N LYS A 353 -5.88 15.09 5.35
CA LYS A 353 -4.75 14.26 5.81
C LYS A 353 -3.67 14.10 4.75
N THR A 354 -2.43 14.27 5.17
CA THR A 354 -1.24 13.88 4.41
C THR A 354 -0.98 12.37 4.53
N LEU A 355 -0.03 11.85 3.75
CA LEU A 355 0.47 10.48 3.94
C LEU A 355 0.96 10.24 5.37
N GLN A 356 1.71 11.17 5.94
CA GLN A 356 2.22 11.03 7.32
C GLN A 356 1.09 11.00 8.35
N ASP A 357 0.01 11.74 8.15
CA ASP A 357 -1.16 11.69 9.04
C ASP A 357 -1.85 10.32 8.96
N ILE A 358 -1.98 9.76 7.75
CA ILE A 358 -2.56 8.44 7.54
C ILE A 358 -1.69 7.34 8.18
N VAL A 359 -0.37 7.45 8.04
CA VAL A 359 0.60 6.55 8.70
C VAL A 359 0.50 6.63 10.21
N LYS A 360 0.47 7.85 10.79
CA LYS A 360 0.33 8.05 12.24
C LYS A 360 -0.96 7.48 12.81
N GLU A 361 -2.06 7.53 12.06
CA GLU A 361 -3.32 6.91 12.46
C GLU A 361 -3.29 5.37 12.35
N ASN A 362 -2.29 4.81 11.68
CA ASN A 362 -2.12 3.39 11.38
C ASN A 362 -3.42 2.76 10.82
N LYS A 363 -4.12 3.53 9.98
CA LYS A 363 -5.44 3.15 9.48
C LYS A 363 -5.81 3.89 8.20
N ILE A 364 -6.21 3.12 7.18
CA ILE A 364 -6.93 3.64 6.01
C ILE A 364 -8.42 3.41 6.20
N LYS A 365 -9.24 4.45 6.00
CA LYS A 365 -10.69 4.41 6.28
C LYS A 365 -11.55 4.06 5.05
N THR A 366 -10.94 3.57 3.98
CA THR A 366 -11.59 3.32 2.69
C THR A 366 -10.84 2.25 1.91
N ASP A 367 -11.58 1.49 1.09
CA ASP A 367 -11.06 0.52 0.13
C ASP A 367 -10.61 1.16 -1.20
N GLN A 368 -10.93 2.45 -1.39
CA GLN A 368 -10.64 3.20 -2.62
C GLN A 368 -9.26 3.86 -2.61
N ILE A 369 -8.60 3.97 -1.46
CA ILE A 369 -7.21 4.48 -1.34
C ILE A 369 -6.28 3.32 -1.00
N LYS A 370 -5.20 3.22 -1.75
CA LYS A 370 -4.12 2.26 -1.55
C LYS A 370 -2.81 3.02 -1.42
N LEU A 371 -1.98 2.61 -0.47
CA LEU A 371 -0.67 3.21 -0.26
C LEU A 371 0.41 2.34 -0.87
N THR A 372 1.31 2.95 -1.62
CA THR A 372 2.43 2.28 -2.28
C THR A 372 3.74 2.83 -1.70
N PRO A 373 4.58 2.00 -1.03
CA PRO A 373 5.79 2.48 -0.37
C PRO A 373 6.94 2.84 -1.31
N VAL A 374 6.78 2.59 -2.62
CA VAL A 374 7.78 2.86 -3.65
C VAL A 374 7.58 4.26 -4.23
N ASN A 375 8.57 4.77 -4.98
CA ASN A 375 8.47 6.05 -5.66
C ASN A 375 7.74 5.89 -7.01
N SER A 376 6.71 6.69 -7.29
CA SER A 376 5.96 6.60 -8.56
C SER A 376 6.81 6.89 -9.79
N ASN A 377 7.94 7.60 -9.65
CA ASN A 377 8.86 7.85 -10.76
C ASN A 377 9.47 6.56 -11.31
N GLU A 378 9.42 5.45 -10.57
CA GLU A 378 9.84 4.13 -11.03
C GLU A 378 9.08 3.68 -12.29
N VAL A 379 7.84 4.15 -12.46
CA VAL A 379 7.05 3.92 -13.69
C VAL A 379 7.76 4.42 -14.96
N LEU A 380 8.63 5.43 -14.82
CA LEU A 380 9.43 6.02 -15.90
C LEU A 380 10.69 5.21 -16.20
N ILE A 381 11.03 4.20 -15.39
CA ILE A 381 12.08 3.23 -15.71
C ILE A 381 11.61 2.32 -16.84
N TYR A 382 10.36 1.86 -16.75
CA TYR A 382 9.79 0.92 -17.72
C TYR A 382 9.38 1.61 -19.01
N ASP A 383 9.72 0.98 -20.14
CA ASP A 383 9.19 1.36 -21.44
C ASP A 383 7.80 0.76 -21.61
N MET A 384 6.85 1.28 -20.84
CA MET A 384 5.45 0.90 -20.98
C MET A 384 4.94 1.39 -22.33
N GLN A 385 4.76 0.46 -23.25
CA GLN A 385 4.06 0.74 -24.49
C GLN A 385 2.61 1.08 -24.13
N GLU A 386 2.17 2.33 -24.34
CA GLU A 386 0.73 2.62 -24.40
C GLU A 386 0.12 1.67 -25.46
N ILE A 387 -0.70 0.70 -25.08
CA ILE A 387 -1.40 -0.12 -26.08
C ILE A 387 -2.55 0.73 -26.61
#